data_AF-A0A699QXI8-F1
#
_entry.id   AF-A0A699QXI8-F1
#
_cell.length_a   1.000
_cell.length_b   1.000
_cell.length_c   1.000
_cell.angle_alpha   90.00
_cell.angle_beta   90.00
_cell.angle_gamma   90.00
#
_symmetry.space_group_name_H-M   'P 1'
#
loop_
_entity.id
_entity.type
_entity.pdbx_description
1 polymer ?
#
loop_
_entity_poly.entity_id
_entity_poly.type
_entity_poly.pdbx_seq_one_letter_code
_entity_poly.pdbx_strand_id
1 'polypeptide(L)'
;MVQKSGIQCYNCKEYGHIARECQKPKRAKDAAYHREKMLLSHYMYMAKIQEVSPDAVDSGPIFDKEPVQKNDEDADLANECELLASLIEKLKCEIDESKNRNTILEA
;
A
#
# COMPACT_ATOMS: atom_id res chain seq x y z
N MET A 1 -33.82 -4.70 25.99
CA MET A 1 -33.63 -5.18 24.60
C MET A 1 -32.20 -4.86 24.19
N VAL A 2 -31.27 -5.82 24.27
CA VAL A 2 -29.87 -5.61 23.83
C VAL A 2 -29.80 -6.04 22.36
N GLN A 3 -29.48 -5.10 21.47
CA GLN A 3 -29.14 -5.45 20.10
C GLN A 3 -27.79 -6.16 20.14
N LYS A 4 -27.79 -7.48 19.90
CA LYS A 4 -26.58 -8.25 19.67
C LYS A 4 -26.03 -7.83 18.31
N SER A 5 -25.34 -6.71 18.25
CA SER A 5 -24.64 -6.29 17.03
C SER A 5 -23.51 -7.30 16.79
N GLY A 6 -23.78 -8.28 15.94
CA GLY A 6 -22.73 -9.14 15.41
C GLY A 6 -21.63 -8.27 14.80
N ILE A 7 -20.41 -8.80 14.72
CA ILE A 7 -19.38 -8.14 13.93
C ILE A 7 -19.78 -8.21 12.45
N GLN A 8 -19.74 -7.07 11.74
CA GLN A 8 -19.99 -7.03 10.31
C GLN A 8 -18.74 -7.47 9.55
N CYS A 9 -18.87 -8.52 8.75
CA CYS A 9 -17.80 -8.99 7.89
C CYS A 9 -17.47 -7.95 6.82
N TYR A 10 -16.22 -7.48 6.77
CA TYR A 10 -15.79 -6.53 5.75
C TYR A 10 -15.86 -7.11 4.32
N ASN A 11 -15.69 -8.43 4.17
CA ASN A 11 -15.67 -9.14 2.88
C ASN A 11 -17.07 -9.27 2.25
N CYS A 12 -18.10 -9.64 3.03
CA CYS A 12 -19.45 -9.89 2.48
C CYS A 12 -20.55 -8.99 3.03
N LYS A 13 -20.23 -8.09 3.97
CA LYS A 13 -21.16 -7.18 4.68
C LYS A 13 -22.24 -7.87 5.53
N GLU A 14 -22.13 -9.18 5.74
CA GLU A 14 -23.01 -9.94 6.63
C GLU A 14 -22.53 -9.91 8.08
N TYR A 15 -23.45 -10.09 9.01
CA TYR A 15 -23.18 -10.10 10.44
C TYR A 15 -22.89 -11.52 10.95
N GLY A 16 -22.04 -11.64 11.96
CA GLY A 16 -21.86 -12.88 12.73
C GLY A 16 -20.55 -13.63 12.50
N HIS A 17 -19.68 -13.16 11.61
CA HIS A 17 -18.33 -13.69 11.42
C HIS A 17 -17.36 -12.58 11.04
N ILE A 18 -16.08 -12.80 11.30
CA ILE A 18 -15.01 -11.89 10.89
C ILE A 18 -14.53 -12.23 9.48
N ALA A 19 -13.93 -11.25 8.79
CA ALA A 19 -13.54 -11.39 7.38
C ALA A 19 -12.59 -12.57 7.11
N ARG A 20 -11.76 -12.98 8.09
CA ARG A 20 -10.86 -14.13 7.99
C ARG A 20 -11.59 -15.49 7.97
N GLU A 21 -12.79 -15.55 8.54
CA GLU A 21 -13.65 -16.76 8.61
C GLU A 21 -14.69 -16.77 7.48
N CYS A 22 -14.68 -15.76 6.61
CA CYS A 22 -15.62 -15.66 5.50
C CYS A 22 -15.31 -16.71 4.43
N GLN A 23 -16.26 -17.62 4.17
CA GLN A 23 -16.14 -18.63 3.11
C GLN A 23 -16.33 -18.05 1.70
N LYS A 24 -16.86 -16.83 1.58
CA LYS A 24 -16.99 -16.15 0.28
C LYS A 24 -15.60 -15.77 -0.25
N PRO A 25 -15.38 -15.78 -1.57
CA PRO A 25 -14.11 -15.38 -2.15
C PRO A 25 -13.72 -13.98 -1.65
N LYS A 26 -12.41 -13.74 -1.52
CA LYS A 26 -11.90 -12.43 -1.13
C LYS A 26 -12.38 -11.41 -2.16
N ARG A 27 -12.81 -10.24 -1.67
CA ARG A 27 -13.07 -9.09 -2.52
C ARG A 27 -11.88 -8.82 -3.43
N ALA A 28 -12.17 -8.55 -4.71
CA ALA A 28 -11.18 -8.01 -5.61
C ALA A 28 -10.62 -6.72 -4.99
N LYS A 29 -9.30 -6.60 -4.96
CA LYS A 29 -8.64 -5.39 -4.51
C LYS A 29 -8.84 -4.36 -5.60
N ASP A 30 -9.63 -3.34 -5.29
CA ASP A 30 -9.84 -2.22 -6.20
C ASP A 30 -8.73 -1.19 -6.02
N ALA A 31 -8.66 -0.23 -6.95
CA ALA A 31 -7.67 0.84 -6.88
C ALA A 31 -7.73 1.65 -5.58
N ALA A 32 -8.87 1.69 -4.88
CA ALA A 32 -8.99 2.37 -3.59
C ALA A 32 -8.28 1.60 -2.47
N TYR A 33 -8.44 0.27 -2.42
CA TYR A 33 -7.71 -0.61 -1.51
C TYR A 33 -6.18 -0.47 -1.67
N HIS A 34 -5.69 -0.44 -2.92
CA HIS A 34 -4.26 -0.30 -3.17
C HIS A 34 -3.72 1.06 -2.71
N ARG A 35 -4.46 2.15 -2.92
CA ARG A 35 -4.08 3.49 -2.43
C ARG A 35 -4.03 3.55 -0.91
N GLU A 36 -5.05 3.03 -0.22
CA GLU A 36 -5.09 3.02 1.24
C GLU A 36 -3.94 2.19 1.84
N LYS A 37 -3.63 1.04 1.23
CA LYS A 37 -2.50 0.18 1.63
C LYS A 37 -1.14 0.85 1.38
N MET A 38 -0.97 1.54 0.26
CA MET A 38 0.23 2.33 -0.05
C MET A 38 0.44 3.46 0.97
N LEU A 39 -0.64 4.18 1.30
CA LEU A 39 -0.60 5.24 2.32
C LEU A 39 -0.22 4.69 3.69
N LEU A 40 -0.77 3.54 4.09
CA LEU A 40 -0.42 2.90 5.35
C LEU A 40 1.05 2.44 5.37
N SER A 41 1.55 1.87 4.26
CA SER A 41 2.95 1.49 4.13
C SER A 41 3.88 2.71 4.22
N HIS A 42 3.52 3.80 3.54
CA HIS A 42 4.26 5.06 3.59
C HIS A 42 4.28 5.64 5.02
N TYR A 43 3.13 5.67 5.70
CA TYR A 43 3.03 6.13 7.08
C TYR A 43 3.85 5.26 8.04
N MET A 44 3.79 3.93 7.91
CA MET A 44 4.61 3.02 8.72
C MET A 44 6.11 3.22 8.47
N TYR A 45 6.52 3.48 7.23
CA TYR A 45 7.90 3.78 6.89
C TYR A 45 8.35 5.12 7.49
N MET A 46 7.51 6.16 7.40
CA MET A 46 7.76 7.45 8.04
C MET A 46 7.88 7.32 9.56
N ALA A 47 6.99 6.55 10.20
CA ALA A 47 7.04 6.30 11.64
C ALA A 47 8.35 5.62 12.05
N LYS A 48 8.82 4.63 11.29
CA LYS A 48 10.11 3.98 11.51
C LYS A 48 11.30 4.93 11.36
N ILE A 49 11.24 5.90 10.44
CA ILE A 49 12.28 6.94 10.32
C ILE A 49 12.28 7.86 11.54
N GLN A 50 11.10 8.11 12.11
CA GLN A 50 10.93 8.95 13.29
C GLN A 50 11.40 8.27 14.59
N GLU A 51 11.38 6.93 14.64
CA GLU A 51 11.91 6.11 15.76
C GLU A 51 13.45 6.11 15.88
N VAL A 52 14.19 6.75 14.97
CA VAL A 52 15.67 6.91 15.06
C VAL A 52 16.07 8.09 15.97
N SER A 53 15.13 8.68 16.71
CA SER A 53 15.41 9.60 17.82
C SER A 53 15.03 8.95 19.15
N PRO A 54 15.97 8.74 20.09
CA PRO A 54 15.63 8.20 21.40
C PRO A 54 14.88 9.26 22.23
N ASP A 55 13.89 8.79 22.98
CA ASP A 55 13.12 9.46 24.03
C ASP A 55 11.94 10.35 23.61
N ALA A 56 10.72 9.78 23.57
CA ALA A 56 9.67 10.10 24.55
C ALA A 56 8.32 9.37 24.30
N VAL A 57 7.80 8.79 25.39
CA VAL A 57 6.37 8.60 25.74
C VAL A 57 5.57 7.49 25.03
N ASP A 58 5.45 6.39 25.78
CA ASP A 58 4.29 5.49 25.83
C ASP A 58 2.98 6.27 26.06
N SER A 59 2.08 6.22 25.09
CA SER A 59 0.64 6.37 25.31
C SER A 59 -0.12 5.78 24.12
N GLY A 60 -0.53 4.52 24.26
CA GLY A 60 -1.51 3.88 23.37
C GLY A 60 -2.91 4.51 23.48
N PRO A 61 -3.78 4.27 22.48
CA PRO A 61 -4.94 3.43 22.78
C PRO A 61 -4.87 2.07 22.10
N ILE A 62 -5.34 1.07 22.83
CA ILE A 62 -5.56 -0.32 22.42
C ILE A 62 -6.66 -0.32 21.36
N PHE A 63 -6.28 -0.43 20.10
CA PHE A 63 -7.11 -1.06 19.08
C PHE A 63 -6.24 -2.11 18.39
N ASP A 64 -6.46 -3.35 18.80
CA ASP A 64 -6.10 -4.60 18.11
C ASP A 64 -5.00 -4.47 17.04
N LYS A 65 -3.77 -4.19 17.48
CA LYS A 65 -2.59 -4.42 16.63
C LYS A 65 -2.29 -5.92 16.64
N GLU A 66 -2.98 -6.65 15.78
CA GLU A 66 -2.51 -7.96 15.32
C GLU A 66 -2.69 -8.10 13.79
N PRO A 67 -1.84 -8.91 13.16
CA PRO A 67 -1.00 -8.49 12.05
C PRO A 67 -1.81 -8.39 10.75
N VAL A 68 -1.67 -7.28 10.06
CA VAL A 68 -2.11 -7.17 8.66
C VAL A 68 -1.27 -8.13 7.84
N GLN A 69 -1.86 -9.30 7.62
CA GLN A 69 -1.68 -10.26 6.54
C GLN A 69 -0.30 -10.16 5.87
N LYS A 70 0.61 -11.08 6.23
CA LYS A 70 1.68 -11.51 5.33
C LYS A 70 0.97 -11.98 4.08
N ASN A 71 1.15 -11.24 3.01
CA ASN A 71 0.48 -11.49 1.76
C ASN A 71 1.44 -12.23 0.85
N ASP A 72 0.95 -13.32 0.26
CA ASP A 72 1.50 -13.97 -0.93
C ASP A 72 1.34 -13.07 -2.20
N GLU A 73 1.57 -11.76 -2.07
CA GLU A 73 1.33 -10.71 -3.08
C GLU A 73 2.57 -10.41 -3.93
N ASP A 74 3.30 -11.44 -4.34
CA ASP A 74 4.52 -11.25 -5.15
C ASP A 74 4.20 -11.03 -6.65
N ALA A 75 3.08 -11.55 -7.13
CA ALA A 75 2.78 -11.59 -8.57
C ALA A 75 2.23 -10.28 -9.16
N ASP A 76 1.51 -9.47 -8.37
CA ASP A 76 0.82 -8.26 -8.86
C ASP A 76 1.71 -7.02 -8.81
N LEU A 77 2.65 -6.97 -7.86
CA LEU A 77 3.66 -5.92 -7.76
C LEU A 77 4.68 -5.98 -8.91
N ALA A 78 4.92 -7.17 -9.47
CA ALA A 78 5.88 -7.39 -10.54
C ALA A 78 5.51 -6.65 -11.84
N ASN A 79 4.22 -6.67 -12.23
CA ASN A 79 3.76 -5.96 -13.43
C ASN A 79 3.84 -4.44 -13.28
N GLU A 80 3.50 -3.90 -12.11
CA GLU A 80 3.63 -2.46 -11.84
C GLU A 80 5.12 -2.04 -11.83
N CYS A 81 6.01 -2.88 -11.28
CA CYS A 81 7.46 -2.66 -11.35
C CYS A 81 8.01 -2.71 -12.78
N GLU A 82 7.50 -3.60 -13.63
CA GLU A 82 7.89 -3.70 -15.04
C GLU A 82 7.44 -2.47 -15.85
N LEU A 83 6.20 -2.01 -15.65
CA LEU A 83 5.69 -0.78 -16.27
C LEU A 83 6.48 0.46 -15.85
N LEU A 84 6.81 0.57 -14.56
CA LEU A 84 7.64 1.66 -14.05
C LEU A 84 9.06 1.62 -14.63
N ALA A 85 9.65 0.43 -14.77
CA ALA A 85 10.96 0.27 -15.39
C ALA A 85 10.96 0.76 -16.85
N SER A 86 9.95 0.38 -17.65
CA SER A 86 9.81 0.87 -19.03
C SER A 86 9.61 2.39 -19.10
N LEU A 87 8.84 2.98 -18.18
CA LEU A 87 8.64 4.43 -18.15
C LEU A 87 9.93 5.18 -17.79
N ILE A 88 10.70 4.67 -16.83
CA ILE A 88 12.00 5.24 -16.44
C ILE A 88 12.99 5.17 -17.60
N GLU A 89 13.03 4.04 -18.32
CA GLU A 89 13.90 3.89 -19.49
C GLU A 89 13.53 4.91 -20.58
N LYS A 90 12.23 5.06 -20.86
CA LYS A 90 11.74 6.02 -21.85
C LYS A 90 12.08 7.47 -21.49
N LEU A 91 11.87 7.87 -20.24
CA LEU A 91 12.23 9.20 -19.77
C LEU A 91 13.73 9.46 -19.84
N LYS A 92 14.57 8.44 -19.54
CA LYS A 92 16.03 8.55 -19.71
C LYS A 92 16.42 8.82 -21.16
N CYS A 93 15.83 8.09 -22.12
CA CYS A 93 16.07 8.32 -23.54
C CYS A 93 15.64 9.72 -23.99
N GLU A 94 14.45 10.18 -23.58
CA GLU A 94 13.97 11.53 -23.91
C GLU A 94 14.88 12.63 -23.34
N ILE A 95 15.40 12.43 -22.13
CA ILE A 95 16.34 13.35 -21.48
C ILE A 95 17.68 13.37 -22.24
N ASP A 96 18.24 12.21 -22.59
CA ASP A 96 19.53 12.15 -23.29
C ASP A 96 19.45 12.67 -24.73
N GLU A 97 18.35 12.43 -25.43
CA GLU A 97 18.08 13.09 -26.71
C GLU A 97 17.99 14.61 -26.55
N SER A 98 17.33 15.09 -25.50
CA SER A 98 17.19 16.52 -25.24
C SER A 98 18.52 17.17 -24.86
N LYS A 99 19.40 16.45 -24.16
CA LYS A 99 20.78 16.89 -23.91
C LYS A 99 21.58 16.98 -25.21
N ASN A 100 21.54 15.92 -26.04
CA ASN A 100 22.26 15.88 -27.31
C ASN A 100 21.82 16.99 -28.29
N ARG A 101 20.51 17.26 -28.36
CA ARG A 101 19.97 18.38 -29.16
C ARG A 101 20.49 19.75 -28.69
N ASN A 102 20.60 19.96 -27.37
CA ASN A 102 21.18 21.20 -26.83
C ASN A 102 22.68 21.31 -27.13
N THR A 103 23.44 20.21 -27.08
CA THR A 103 24.88 20.24 -27.37
C THR A 103 25.19 20.58 -28.84
N ILE A 104 24.31 20.20 -29.79
CA ILE A 104 24.44 20.55 -31.21
C ILE A 104 24.04 22.00 -31.49
N LEU A 105 23.12 22.57 -30.70
CA LEU A 105 22.69 23.96 -30.82
C LEU A 105 23.66 24.96 -30.15
N GLU A 106 24.53 24.49 -29.26
CA GLU A 106 25.56 25.31 -28.57
C GLU A 106 26.97 25.19 -29.19
N ALA A 107 27.15 24.42 -30.27
CA ALA A 107 28.41 24.25 -31.01
C ALA A 107 28.44 25.07 -32.32
#